data_AF-A0A4V3LV04-F1
#
_entry.id   AF-A0A4V3LV04-F1
#
_cell.length_a   1.000
_cell.length_b   1.000
_cell.length_c   1.000
_cell.angle_alpha   90.00
_cell.angle_beta   90.00
_cell.angle_gamma   90.00
#
_symmetry.space_group_name_H-M   'P 1'
#
loop_
_entity.id
_entity.type
_entity.pdbx_description
1 polymer ?
#
loop_
_entity_poly.entity_id
_entity_poly.type
_entity_poly.pdbx_seq_one_letter_code
_entity_poly.pdbx_strand_id
1 'polypeptide(L)'
;MLKNRKFLAPWSRFRADAAGTSAVEFAMLAPIFILLLLGMVAYGIYFGASHSVQQIAADAARTAIAGLNQTERQALVTDFISHDITGYPFVGPKKLTVDATDSTVDGSQFVVSVSYDARNLPIWNLFRTLPLPGTTI
;
A
#
# COMPACT_ATOMS: atom_id res chain seq x y z
N MET A 1 -51.29 7.30 59.98
CA MET A 1 -52.18 7.62 58.84
C MET A 1 -51.32 8.05 57.66
N LEU A 2 -51.24 7.21 56.61
CA LEU A 2 -51.09 7.47 55.15
C LEU A 2 -50.16 8.63 54.68
N LYS A 3 -49.28 8.53 53.68
CA LYS A 3 -49.07 7.56 52.59
C LYS A 3 -47.81 7.97 51.78
N ASN A 4 -46.97 6.98 51.46
CA ASN A 4 -46.01 6.83 50.36
C ASN A 4 -45.47 8.08 49.62
N ARG A 5 -44.17 8.34 49.81
CA ARG A 5 -43.34 9.11 48.87
C ARG A 5 -43.17 8.34 47.56
N LYS A 6 -43.38 9.09 46.47
CA LYS A 6 -43.44 8.74 45.05
C LYS A 6 -42.22 7.93 44.57
N PHE A 7 -42.45 6.75 44.01
CA PHE A 7 -41.46 5.85 43.40
C PHE A 7 -41.81 5.53 41.91
N LEU A 8 -42.19 6.53 41.12
CA LEU A 8 -42.65 6.31 39.72
C LEU A 8 -41.85 7.06 38.64
N ALA A 9 -40.63 7.52 38.94
CA ALA A 9 -39.85 8.34 37.99
C ALA A 9 -38.51 7.78 37.43
N PRO A 10 -38.15 6.48 37.49
CA PRO A 10 -36.92 6.03 36.84
C PRO A 10 -37.08 5.82 35.32
N TRP A 11 -38.25 5.34 34.86
CA TRP A 11 -38.42 4.93 33.45
C TRP A 11 -38.70 6.08 32.47
N SER A 12 -39.36 7.17 32.87
CA SER A 12 -39.57 8.29 31.95
C SER A 12 -38.30 9.09 31.68
N ARG A 13 -37.40 9.18 32.68
CA ARG A 13 -36.09 9.83 32.53
C ARG A 13 -35.17 9.07 31.58
N PHE A 14 -35.19 7.74 31.63
CA PHE A 14 -34.44 6.88 30.71
C PHE A 14 -34.92 7.00 29.26
N ARG A 15 -36.23 7.18 29.03
CA ARG A 15 -36.80 7.40 27.69
C ARG A 15 -36.57 8.80 27.12
N ALA A 16 -36.31 9.79 27.98
CA ALA A 16 -36.02 11.17 27.59
C ALA A 16 -34.52 11.46 27.51
N ASP A 17 -33.66 10.48 27.82
CA ASP A 17 -32.22 10.63 27.83
C ASP A 17 -31.65 10.49 26.41
N ALA A 18 -31.19 11.60 25.84
CA ALA A 18 -30.59 11.68 24.51
C ALA A 18 -29.05 11.67 24.56
N ALA A 19 -28.43 11.55 25.75
CA ALA A 19 -26.98 11.63 25.91
C ALA A 19 -26.23 10.48 25.19
N GLY A 20 -26.91 9.36 24.91
CA GLY A 20 -26.36 8.21 24.21
C GLY A 20 -26.52 8.22 22.68
N THR A 21 -27.24 9.19 22.10
CA THR A 21 -27.56 9.21 20.66
C THR A 21 -26.29 9.23 19.80
N SER A 22 -25.32 10.07 20.14
CA SER A 22 -24.06 10.16 19.40
C SER A 22 -23.22 8.88 19.47
N ALA A 23 -23.32 8.11 20.56
CA ALA A 23 -22.64 6.82 20.67
C ALA A 23 -23.25 5.78 19.71
N VAL A 24 -24.57 5.80 19.53
CA VAL A 24 -25.27 4.94 18.56
C VAL A 24 -24.95 5.34 17.13
N GLU A 25 -24.95 6.63 16.82
CA GLU A 25 -24.56 7.15 15.50
C GLU A 25 -23.12 6.77 15.16
N PHE A 26 -22.19 6.93 16.11
CA PHE A 26 -20.80 6.49 15.94
C PHE A 26 -20.70 4.99 15.73
N ALA A 27 -21.41 4.17 16.50
CA ALA A 27 -21.37 2.71 16.37
C ALA A 27 -21.86 2.23 14.98
N MET A 28 -22.78 2.96 14.35
CA MET A 28 -23.23 2.67 12.99
C MET A 28 -22.23 3.12 11.91
N LEU A 29 -21.59 4.28 12.07
CA LEU A 29 -20.69 4.85 11.07
C LEU A 29 -19.25 4.33 11.16
N ALA A 30 -18.77 4.07 12.37
CA ALA A 30 -17.38 3.68 12.63
C ALA A 30 -16.93 2.44 11.84
N PRO A 31 -17.72 1.35 11.69
CA PRO A 31 -17.30 0.19 10.91
C PRO A 31 -16.99 0.54 9.44
N ILE A 32 -17.83 1.36 8.82
CA ILE A 32 -17.65 1.79 7.42
C ILE A 32 -16.46 2.73 7.31
N PHE A 33 -16.34 3.68 8.24
CA PHE A 33 -15.22 4.62 8.28
C PHE A 33 -13.87 3.89 8.46
N ILE A 34 -13.80 2.94 9.39
CA ILE A 34 -12.61 2.12 9.63
C ILE A 34 -12.28 1.30 8.39
N LEU A 35 -13.28 0.69 7.73
CA LEU A 35 -13.08 -0.05 6.48
C LEU A 35 -12.51 0.84 5.37
N LEU A 36 -13.03 2.06 5.19
CA LEU A 36 -12.52 3.01 4.20
C LEU A 36 -11.09 3.46 4.52
N LEU A 37 -10.80 3.77 5.79
CA LEU A 37 -9.47 4.17 6.25
C LEU A 37 -8.45 3.06 5.98
N LEU A 38 -8.79 1.82 6.33
CA LEU A 38 -7.94 0.66 6.11
C LEU A 38 -7.72 0.39 4.61
N GLY A 39 -8.77 0.55 3.80
CA GLY A 39 -8.67 0.51 2.33
C GLY A 39 -7.71 1.55 1.78
N MET A 40 -7.81 2.80 2.23
CA MET A 40 -6.90 3.89 1.83
C MET A 40 -5.44 3.56 2.19
N VAL A 41 -5.19 3.03 3.39
CA VAL A 41 -3.84 2.61 3.81
C VAL A 41 -3.32 1.48 2.92
N ALA A 42 -4.15 0.47 2.64
CA ALA A 42 -3.75 -0.66 1.79
C ALA A 42 -3.38 -0.22 0.37
N TYR A 43 -4.22 0.59 -0.28
CA TYR A 43 -3.91 1.13 -1.60
C TYR A 43 -2.73 2.09 -1.58
N GLY A 44 -2.58 2.90 -0.52
CA GLY A 44 -1.43 3.79 -0.34
C GLY A 44 -0.10 3.01 -0.30
N ILE A 45 -0.05 1.88 0.40
CA ILE A 45 1.14 1.00 0.43
C ILE A 45 1.41 0.40 -0.95
N TYR A 46 0.38 -0.09 -1.64
CA TYR A 46 0.55 -0.67 -2.98
C TYR A 46 1.06 0.37 -3.99
N PHE A 47 0.43 1.53 -4.06
CA PHE A 47 0.86 2.61 -4.96
C PHE A 47 2.24 3.17 -4.58
N GLY A 48 2.56 3.22 -3.29
CA GLY A 48 3.91 3.56 -2.82
C GLY A 48 4.95 2.58 -3.38
N ALA A 49 4.70 1.27 -3.27
CA ALA A 49 5.58 0.26 -3.86
C ALA A 49 5.65 0.36 -5.39
N SER A 50 4.52 0.58 -6.08
CA SER A 50 4.50 0.74 -7.54
C SER A 50 5.32 1.94 -7.99
N HIS A 51 5.21 3.07 -7.28
CA HIS A 51 6.00 4.25 -7.57
C HIS A 51 7.49 4.00 -7.33
N SER A 52 7.85 3.36 -6.22
CA SER A 52 9.22 2.93 -5.95
C SER A 52 9.79 2.06 -7.08
N VAL A 53 9.04 1.06 -7.58
CA VAL A 53 9.47 0.19 -8.68
C VAL A 53 9.69 0.99 -9.98
N GLN A 54 8.80 1.94 -10.29
CA GLN A 54 8.96 2.83 -11.45
C GLN A 54 10.20 3.72 -11.32
N GLN A 55 10.46 4.28 -10.13
CA GLN A 55 11.65 5.08 -9.89
C GLN A 55 12.92 4.23 -10.02
N ILE A 56 12.94 3.01 -9.47
CA ILE A 56 14.06 2.07 -9.62
C ILE A 56 14.33 1.78 -11.10
N ALA A 57 13.29 1.50 -11.90
CA ALA A 57 13.46 1.26 -13.33
C ALA A 57 14.04 2.47 -14.06
N ALA A 58 13.55 3.68 -13.74
CA ALA A 58 14.04 4.92 -14.34
C ALA A 58 15.50 5.21 -13.97
N ASP A 59 15.86 5.00 -12.71
CA ASP A 59 17.22 5.25 -12.22
C ASP A 59 18.20 4.19 -12.74
N ALA A 60 17.80 2.92 -12.77
CA ALA A 60 18.57 1.84 -13.38
C ALA A 60 18.82 2.09 -14.87
N ALA A 61 17.78 2.48 -15.62
CA ALA A 61 17.91 2.86 -17.03
C ALA A 61 18.86 4.07 -17.20
N ARG A 62 18.78 5.07 -16.32
CA ARG A 62 19.70 6.22 -16.34
C ARG A 62 21.14 5.80 -16.11
N THR A 63 21.39 4.92 -15.13
CA THR A 63 22.72 4.38 -14.83
C THR A 63 23.29 3.58 -16.00
N ALA A 64 22.44 2.83 -16.72
CA ALA A 64 22.84 2.07 -17.89
C ALA A 64 23.37 2.94 -19.05
N ILE A 65 23.00 4.22 -19.14
CA ILE A 65 23.42 5.09 -20.26
C ILE A 65 24.95 5.21 -20.35
N ALA A 66 25.66 5.08 -19.24
CA ALA A 66 27.12 5.18 -19.20
C ALA A 66 27.85 3.99 -19.85
N GLY A 67 27.18 2.85 -20.09
CA GLY A 67 27.79 1.68 -20.70
C GLY A 67 27.91 1.80 -22.22
N LEU A 68 29.03 1.33 -22.77
CA LEU A 68 29.34 1.40 -24.21
C LEU A 68 28.72 0.24 -25.00
N ASN A 69 28.40 -0.86 -24.33
CA ASN A 69 27.80 -2.06 -24.92
C ASN A 69 26.82 -2.72 -23.93
N GLN A 70 25.98 -3.63 -24.42
CA GLN A 70 24.96 -4.31 -23.62
C GLN A 70 25.52 -4.92 -22.32
N THR A 71 26.67 -5.59 -22.38
CA THR A 71 27.29 -6.25 -21.21
C THR A 71 27.65 -5.23 -20.13
N GLU A 72 28.25 -4.11 -20.50
CA GLU A 72 28.57 -3.02 -19.56
C GLU A 72 27.29 -2.40 -18.97
N ARG A 73 26.26 -2.17 -19.80
CA ARG A 73 24.97 -1.63 -19.34
C ARG A 73 24.29 -2.55 -18.34
N GLN A 74 24.30 -3.85 -18.60
CA GLN A 74 23.77 -4.88 -17.69
C GLN A 74 24.55 -4.91 -16.36
N ALA A 75 25.88 -4.80 -16.41
CA ALA A 75 26.70 -4.74 -15.20
C ALA A 75 26.37 -3.50 -14.36
N LEU A 76 26.24 -2.33 -15.00
CA LEU A 76 25.86 -1.07 -14.35
C LEU A 76 24.48 -1.13 -13.69
N VAL A 77 23.48 -1.72 -14.37
CA VAL A 77 22.14 -1.93 -13.79
C VAL A 77 22.22 -2.87 -12.59
N THR A 78 22.94 -3.99 -12.72
CA THR A 78 23.07 -4.96 -11.64
C THR A 78 23.75 -4.37 -10.41
N ASP A 79 24.78 -3.54 -10.61
CA ASP A 79 25.50 -2.84 -9.55
C ASP A 79 24.64 -1.79 -8.85
N PHE A 80 23.85 -1.02 -9.61
CA PHE A 80 22.88 -0.08 -9.04
C PHE A 80 21.86 -0.80 -8.14
N ILE A 81 21.30 -1.91 -8.62
CA ILE A 81 20.33 -2.72 -7.89
C ILE A 81 20.97 -3.29 -6.60
N SER A 82 22.21 -3.76 -6.63
CA SER A 82 22.84 -4.33 -5.43
C SER A 82 23.15 -3.30 -4.35
N HIS A 83 23.38 -2.02 -4.70
CA HIS A 83 23.81 -0.98 -3.75
C HIS A 83 22.69 -0.02 -3.33
N ASP A 84 21.80 0.41 -4.23
CA ASP A 84 20.96 1.59 -4.00
C ASP A 84 19.49 1.30 -3.67
N ILE A 85 19.04 0.04 -3.70
CA ILE A 85 17.62 -0.33 -3.49
C ILE A 85 17.09 0.04 -2.10
N THR A 86 17.96 0.15 -1.10
CA THR A 86 17.55 0.40 0.30
C THR A 86 16.87 1.76 0.51
N GLY A 87 17.01 2.70 -0.44
CA GLY A 87 16.36 4.01 -0.41
C GLY A 87 14.89 4.02 -0.81
N TYR A 88 14.35 2.94 -1.38
CA TYR A 88 13.00 2.92 -1.92
C TYR A 88 11.98 2.31 -0.93
N PRO A 89 10.94 3.05 -0.52
CA PRO A 89 9.93 2.55 0.41
C PRO A 89 9.18 1.34 -0.14
N PHE A 90 8.84 0.40 0.76
CA PHE A 90 8.01 -0.79 0.48
C PHE A 90 8.59 -1.78 -0.55
N VAL A 91 9.85 -1.61 -0.95
CA VAL A 91 10.54 -2.47 -1.91
C VAL A 91 11.75 -3.12 -1.26
N GLY A 92 11.82 -4.45 -1.30
CA GLY A 92 12.97 -5.22 -0.83
C GLY A 92 13.81 -5.77 -1.98
N PRO A 93 15.15 -5.76 -1.90
CA PRO A 93 16.02 -6.18 -3.01
C PRO A 93 15.83 -7.66 -3.40
N LYS A 94 15.55 -8.54 -2.42
CA LYS A 94 15.34 -9.97 -2.67
C LYS A 94 14.05 -10.33 -3.42
N LYS A 95 13.20 -9.34 -3.70
CA LYS A 95 11.88 -9.50 -4.32
C LYS A 95 11.78 -8.77 -5.66
N LEU A 96 12.87 -8.15 -6.10
CA LEU A 96 12.99 -7.50 -7.39
C LEU A 96 13.64 -8.45 -8.40
N THR A 97 13.05 -8.51 -9.58
CA THR A 97 13.64 -9.13 -10.76
C THR A 97 13.88 -8.02 -11.76
N VAL A 98 15.11 -7.93 -12.26
CA VAL A 98 15.49 -6.91 -13.25
C VAL A 98 16.01 -7.62 -14.49
N ASP A 99 15.50 -7.20 -15.64
CA ASP A 99 15.98 -7.62 -16.95
C ASP A 99 16.39 -6.36 -17.72
N ALA A 100 17.64 -6.33 -18.18
CA ALA A 100 18.22 -5.19 -18.87
C ALA A 100 18.80 -5.67 -20.20
N THR A 101 18.24 -5.21 -21.31
CA THR A 101 18.62 -5.71 -22.64
C THR A 101 18.50 -4.61 -23.69
N ASP A 102 19.28 -4.72 -24.75
CA ASP A 102 19.03 -3.97 -25.97
C ASP A 102 17.64 -4.34 -26.51
N SER A 103 16.92 -3.35 -27.04
CA SER A 103 15.60 -3.55 -27.61
C SER A 103 15.70 -4.34 -28.91
N THR A 104 14.86 -5.38 -29.04
CA THR A 104 14.71 -6.16 -30.27
C THR A 104 13.87 -5.45 -31.33
N VAL A 105 13.19 -4.37 -30.96
CA VAL A 105 12.33 -3.56 -31.84
C VAL A 105 13.09 -2.35 -32.39
N ASP A 106 13.96 -1.75 -31.57
CA ASP A 106 14.74 -0.57 -31.92
C ASP A 106 16.16 -0.68 -31.33
N GLY A 107 17.14 -0.98 -32.17
CA GLY A 107 18.54 -1.15 -31.75
C GLY A 107 19.22 0.10 -31.19
N SER A 108 18.55 1.26 -31.21
CA SER A 108 19.03 2.48 -30.54
C SER A 108 18.57 2.58 -29.08
N GLN A 109 17.69 1.69 -28.62
CA GLN A 109 17.11 1.71 -27.28
C GLN A 109 17.67 0.60 -26.40
N PHE A 110 17.93 0.96 -25.15
CA PHE A 110 18.21 0.02 -24.08
C PHE A 110 17.02 -0.02 -23.12
N VAL A 111 16.49 -1.20 -22.85
CA VAL A 111 15.28 -1.40 -22.04
C VAL A 111 15.66 -2.02 -20.70
N VAL A 112 15.21 -1.40 -19.62
CA VAL A 112 15.30 -1.95 -18.27
C VAL A 112 13.89 -2.26 -17.77
N SER A 113 13.59 -3.55 -17.65
CA SER A 113 12.35 -4.06 -17.09
C SER A 113 12.58 -4.43 -15.63
N VAL A 114 11.76 -3.89 -14.75
CA VAL A 114 11.80 -4.20 -13.32
C VAL A 114 10.45 -4.76 -12.92
N SER A 115 10.45 -5.92 -12.25
CA SER A 115 9.25 -6.50 -11.66
C SER A 115 9.45 -6.79 -10.18
N TYR A 116 8.37 -6.67 -9.41
CA TYR A 116 8.40 -6.84 -7.97
C TYR A 116 7.32 -7.81 -7.47
N ASP A 117 7.73 -8.76 -6.63
CA ASP A 117 6.83 -9.66 -5.89
C ASP A 117 6.27 -8.96 -4.64
N ALA A 118 5.05 -8.43 -4.79
CA ALA A 118 4.35 -7.66 -3.77
C ALA A 118 3.62 -8.51 -2.71
N ARG A 119 3.69 -9.85 -2.75
CA ARG A 119 2.93 -10.75 -1.84
C ARG A 119 3.22 -10.53 -0.35
N ASN A 120 4.40 -10.02 -0.02
CA ASN A 120 4.82 -9.79 1.36
C ASN A 120 4.52 -8.37 1.86
N LEU A 121 3.89 -7.52 1.03
CA LEU A 121 3.42 -6.22 1.51
C LEU A 121 2.40 -6.44 2.65
N PRO A 122 2.41 -5.60 3.71
CA PRO A 122 1.55 -5.76 4.88
C PRO A 122 0.04 -5.88 4.55
N ILE A 123 -0.36 -5.36 3.39
CA ILE A 123 -1.74 -5.33 2.87
C ILE A 123 -2.36 -6.72 2.74
N TRP A 124 -1.57 -7.74 2.39
CA TRP A 124 -2.06 -9.09 2.10
C TRP A 124 -2.46 -9.87 3.35
N ASN A 125 -1.88 -9.52 4.51
CA ASN A 125 -2.26 -10.09 5.80
C ASN A 125 -3.41 -9.33 6.48
N LEU A 126 -3.70 -8.11 6.04
CA LEU A 126 -4.70 -7.23 6.65
C LEU A 126 -6.12 -7.51 6.13
N PHE A 127 -6.31 -7.80 4.83
CA PHE A 127 -7.66 -7.96 4.26
C PHE A 127 -7.73 -9.04 3.16
N ARG A 128 -8.15 -10.26 3.51
CA ARG A 128 -8.40 -11.34 2.53
C ARG A 128 -9.69 -11.18 1.72
N THR A 129 -10.60 -10.32 2.16
CA THR A 129 -11.96 -10.18 1.63
C THR A 129 -12.16 -8.96 0.73
N LEU A 130 -11.15 -8.08 0.62
CA LEU A 130 -11.20 -6.92 -0.27
C LEU A 130 -10.57 -7.26 -1.62
N PRO A 131 -11.09 -6.72 -2.75
CA PRO A 131 -10.44 -6.85 -4.03
C PRO A 131 -9.13 -6.06 -4.00
N LEU A 132 -8.00 -6.77 -3.95
CA LEU A 132 -6.67 -6.17 -3.99
C LEU A 132 -6.08 -6.26 -5.40
N PRO A 133 -5.24 -5.29 -5.80
CA PRO A 133 -4.51 -5.34 -7.08
C PRO A 133 -3.55 -6.53 -7.14
N GLY A 134 -3.10 -6.91 -8.34
CA GLY A 134 -2.25 -8.09 -8.54
C GLY A 134 -0.99 -8.12 -7.66
N THR A 135 -0.49 -9.33 -7.37
CA THR A 135 0.69 -9.52 -6.51
C THR A 135 2.03 -9.23 -7.19
N THR A 136 2.00 -8.84 -8.46
CA THR A 136 3.17 -8.53 -9.26
C THR A 136 3.00 -7.11 -9.78
N ILE A 137 4.00 -6.29 -9.52
CA ILE A 137 4.16 -4.95 -10.09
C ILE A 137 5.15 -5.07 -11.24
#